data_AF-A0A4U9XQH8-F1
#
_entry.id   AF-A0A4U9XQH8-F1
#
_cell.length_a   1.000
_cell.length_b   1.000
_cell.length_c   1.000
_cell.angle_alpha   90.00
_cell.angle_beta   90.00
_cell.angle_gamma   90.00
#
_symmetry.space_group_name_H-M   'P 1'
#
loop_
_entity.id
_entity.type
_entity.pdbx_description
1 polymer ?
#
loop_
_entity_poly.entity_id
_entity_poly.type
_entity_poly.pdbx_seq_one_letter_code
_entity_poly.pdbx_strand_id
1 'polypeptide(L)'
;MTSKMINTHLVKGRDSLMQDHTLLEALHSCLKLPIIILNHDLKLLKAFFHASCQPSLTTDLLDELALLRNRKSLLPFTLLTTPSGLSLALYPFQDYFFLFGPFQLAQNLTKLSTLAQTYPISQKCLDLKMELEPYHVMETSHLLHLIHYFFTDEVHSLKTEQAQITNQILLDIRKGLSENLLQEYHVEEEDKGFDFEFELLESIKKGDLQKVRLFLSQDLTPSSYHKNLRSEKNYSIILFEKLSQLAITTGVDSHYAHHSRDYYIDKCEACQKTSEVLLLRESAIILFTQKIGQFNSIPI
;
A
#
# COMPACT_ATOMS: atom_id res chain seq x y z
N MET A 1 -38.19 -3.01 -24.01
CA MET A 1 -38.26 -1.58 -23.65
C MET A 1 -38.67 -1.37 -22.19
N THR A 2 -38.14 -2.17 -21.26
CA THR A 2 -38.59 -2.21 -19.85
C THR A 2 -37.41 -2.42 -18.91
N SER A 3 -36.39 -1.55 -19.00
CA SER A 3 -35.25 -1.57 -18.07
C SER A 3 -34.77 -0.18 -17.66
N LYS A 4 -35.54 0.88 -17.99
CA LYS A 4 -35.13 2.28 -17.78
C LYS A 4 -35.91 3.03 -16.69
N MET A 5 -36.92 2.42 -16.06
CA MET A 5 -37.76 3.10 -15.05
C MET A 5 -37.41 2.78 -13.59
N ILE A 6 -36.55 1.81 -13.30
CA ILE A 6 -36.19 1.47 -11.90
C ILE A 6 -35.05 2.37 -11.38
N ASN A 7 -34.20 2.93 -12.25
CA ASN A 7 -32.99 3.65 -11.84
C ASN A 7 -33.16 5.12 -11.45
N THR A 8 -34.30 5.75 -11.73
CA THR A 8 -34.47 7.20 -11.47
C THR A 8 -35.02 7.53 -10.08
N HIS A 9 -35.64 6.58 -9.38
CA HIS A 9 -36.12 6.80 -8.01
C HIS A 9 -35.09 6.49 -6.92
N LEU A 10 -34.07 5.66 -7.22
CA LEU A 10 -33.05 5.25 -6.25
C LEU A 10 -31.89 6.24 -6.07
N VAL A 11 -31.72 7.21 -6.99
CA VAL A 11 -30.63 8.21 -6.89
C VAL A 11 -30.98 9.31 -5.88
N LYS A 12 -32.28 9.63 -5.69
CA LYS A 12 -32.74 10.61 -4.68
C LYS A 12 -32.84 10.04 -3.26
N GLY A 13 -32.75 8.72 -3.08
CA GLY A 13 -32.80 8.06 -1.76
C GLY A 13 -31.45 7.90 -1.05
N ARG A 14 -30.35 8.35 -1.68
CA ARG A 14 -28.98 8.09 -1.17
C ARG A 14 -28.56 9.06 -0.06
N ASP A 15 -29.05 10.29 -0.11
CA ASP A 15 -29.03 11.20 1.06
C ASP A 15 -30.12 10.82 2.09
N SER A 16 -31.14 10.04 1.68
CA SER A 16 -32.26 9.66 2.54
C SER A 16 -31.95 8.44 3.43
N LEU A 17 -30.96 7.61 3.12
CA LEU A 17 -30.54 6.51 4.02
C LEU A 17 -30.01 7.06 5.37
N MET A 18 -29.46 8.28 5.35
CA MET A 18 -28.99 9.00 6.54
C MET A 18 -30.12 9.71 7.31
N GLN A 19 -31.27 9.95 6.67
CA GLN A 19 -32.46 10.54 7.30
C GLN A 19 -33.43 9.46 7.82
N ASP A 20 -33.55 8.34 7.09
CA ASP A 20 -34.38 7.19 7.47
C ASP A 20 -33.57 6.17 8.26
N HIS A 21 -33.39 6.46 9.54
CA HIS A 21 -32.81 5.55 10.52
C HIS A 21 -33.50 4.18 10.61
N THR A 22 -34.70 4.03 10.04
CA THR A 22 -35.51 2.81 10.01
C THR A 22 -34.77 1.63 9.36
N LEU A 23 -33.99 1.87 8.31
CA LEU A 23 -33.25 0.79 7.63
C LEU A 23 -32.06 0.30 8.46
N LEU A 24 -31.34 1.22 9.12
CA LEU A 24 -30.24 0.87 10.02
C LEU A 24 -30.75 0.20 11.30
N GLU A 25 -31.92 0.62 11.79
CA GLU A 25 -32.61 -0.02 12.91
C GLU A 25 -33.11 -1.43 12.54
N ALA A 26 -33.62 -1.61 11.32
CA ALA A 26 -33.95 -2.93 10.79
C ALA A 26 -32.71 -3.81 10.65
N LEU A 27 -31.59 -3.25 10.14
CA LEU A 27 -30.32 -3.97 10.05
C LEU A 27 -29.81 -4.38 11.44
N HIS A 28 -29.86 -3.48 12.43
CA HIS A 28 -29.57 -3.79 13.83
C HIS A 28 -30.44 -4.93 14.34
N SER A 29 -31.75 -4.87 14.09
CA SER A 29 -32.73 -5.88 14.53
C SER A 29 -32.50 -7.25 13.90
N CYS A 30 -32.15 -7.28 12.61
CA CYS A 30 -31.86 -8.51 11.87
C CYS A 30 -30.51 -9.13 12.28
N LEU A 31 -29.48 -8.30 12.40
CA LEU A 31 -28.13 -8.76 12.74
C LEU A 31 -27.98 -9.04 14.24
N LYS A 32 -28.84 -8.47 15.09
CA LYS A 32 -28.71 -8.44 16.56
C LYS A 32 -27.34 -7.94 17.02
N LEU A 33 -26.70 -7.11 16.19
CA LEU A 33 -25.39 -6.54 16.43
C LEU A 33 -25.54 -5.06 16.74
N PRO A 34 -24.85 -4.53 17.76
CA PRO A 34 -24.87 -3.11 17.99
C PRO A 34 -24.27 -2.33 16.81
N ILE A 35 -24.87 -1.18 16.52
CA ILE A 35 -24.44 -0.29 15.44
C ILE A 35 -24.25 1.11 16.03
N ILE A 36 -23.03 1.65 15.94
CA ILE A 36 -22.71 3.03 16.33
C ILE A 36 -22.38 3.84 15.09
N ILE A 37 -22.89 5.07 15.03
CA ILE A 37 -22.69 5.99 13.91
C ILE A 37 -22.00 7.24 14.42
N LEU A 38 -20.83 7.53 13.86
CA LEU A 38 -20.05 8.73 14.14
C LEU A 38 -19.97 9.60 12.88
N ASN A 39 -19.90 10.91 13.08
CA ASN A 39 -19.52 11.82 12.01
C ASN A 39 -18.00 11.81 11.77
N HIS A 40 -17.54 12.58 10.77
CA HIS A 40 -16.11 12.74 10.48
C HIS A 40 -15.26 13.23 11.67
N ASP A 41 -15.85 14.02 12.57
CA ASP A 41 -15.21 14.51 13.81
C ASP A 41 -15.24 13.49 14.95
N LEU A 42 -15.65 12.24 14.69
CA LEU A 42 -15.83 11.16 15.67
C LEU A 42 -16.87 11.46 16.76
N LYS A 43 -17.77 12.42 16.51
CA LYS A 43 -18.92 12.69 17.38
C LYS A 43 -20.02 11.67 17.12
N LEU A 44 -20.54 11.11 18.22
CA LEU A 44 -21.67 10.19 18.19
C LEU A 44 -22.92 10.90 17.65
N LEU A 45 -23.45 10.39 16.54
CA LEU A 45 -24.72 10.85 15.96
C LEU A 45 -25.87 10.00 16.47
N LYS A 46 -25.71 8.68 16.39
CA LYS A 46 -26.74 7.72 16.81
C LYS A 46 -26.09 6.39 17.12
N ALA A 47 -26.73 5.63 17.99
CA ALA A 47 -26.33 4.25 18.21
C ALA A 47 -27.53 3.36 18.58
N PHE A 48 -27.45 2.12 18.14
CA PHE A 48 -28.49 1.11 18.29
C PHE A 48 -27.96 -0.03 19.15
N PHE A 49 -28.66 -0.28 20.26
CA PHE A 49 -28.32 -1.31 21.23
C PHE A 49 -29.56 -2.09 21.64
N HIS A 50 -29.33 -3.31 22.12
CA HIS A 50 -30.35 -4.01 22.87
C HIS A 50 -30.51 -3.36 24.25
N ALA A 51 -31.77 -3.32 24.72
CA ALA A 51 -32.28 -2.46 25.80
C ALA A 51 -31.61 -2.56 27.18
N SER A 52 -30.57 -3.39 27.35
CA SER A 52 -29.79 -3.54 28.58
C SER A 52 -28.37 -2.95 28.53
N CYS A 53 -27.87 -2.51 27.38
CA CYS A 53 -26.53 -1.93 27.26
C CYS A 53 -26.58 -0.58 26.54
N GLN A 54 -26.17 0.49 27.23
CA GLN A 54 -25.68 1.68 26.54
C GLN A 54 -24.16 1.66 26.61
N PRO A 55 -23.44 1.36 25.52
CA PRO A 55 -22.01 1.58 25.52
C PRO A 55 -21.75 3.07 25.47
N SER A 56 -21.06 3.54 26.49
CA SER A 56 -20.24 4.74 26.36
C SER A 56 -19.05 4.40 25.50
N LEU A 57 -18.82 5.18 24.44
CA LEU A 57 -17.54 5.15 23.73
C LEU A 57 -16.44 5.51 24.75
N THR A 58 -15.48 4.61 24.95
CA THR A 58 -14.35 4.88 25.82
C THR A 58 -13.43 5.91 25.16
N THR A 59 -12.77 6.74 25.96
CA THR A 59 -11.75 7.67 25.47
C THR A 59 -10.67 6.93 24.70
N ASP A 60 -10.27 5.76 25.19
CA ASP A 60 -9.28 4.89 24.56
C ASP A 60 -9.71 4.45 23.15
N LEU A 61 -10.99 4.13 22.93
CA LEU A 61 -11.50 3.77 21.61
C LEU A 61 -11.53 4.99 20.66
N LEU A 62 -11.92 6.16 21.16
CA LEU A 62 -11.93 7.39 20.36
C LEU A 62 -10.51 7.79 19.93
N ASP A 63 -9.52 7.62 20.79
CA ASP A 63 -8.11 7.88 20.47
C ASP A 63 -7.61 6.95 19.34
N GLU A 64 -7.94 5.65 19.41
CA GLU A 64 -7.60 4.70 18.33
C GLU A 64 -8.33 5.05 17.02
N LEU A 65 -9.61 5.44 17.08
CA LEU A 65 -10.35 5.87 15.89
C LEU A 65 -9.76 7.15 15.28
N ALA A 66 -9.25 8.08 16.10
CA ALA A 66 -8.59 9.29 15.63
C ALA A 66 -7.31 8.99 14.85
N LEU A 67 -6.55 7.97 15.27
CA LEU A 67 -5.37 7.48 14.53
C LEU A 67 -5.77 6.85 13.19
N LEU A 68 -6.91 6.17 13.12
CA LEU A 68 -7.39 5.50 11.92
C LEU A 68 -8.10 6.42 10.93
N ARG A 69 -8.68 7.55 11.39
CA ARG A 69 -9.45 8.51 10.57
C ARG A 69 -8.71 8.95 9.30
N ASN A 70 -7.40 9.17 9.39
CA ASN A 70 -6.60 9.70 8.27
C ASN A 70 -5.87 8.60 7.46
N ARG A 71 -6.01 7.33 7.85
CA ARG A 71 -5.38 6.24 7.11
C ARG A 71 -6.24 5.86 5.90
N LYS A 72 -5.67 5.99 4.71
CA LYS A 72 -6.27 5.41 3.50
C LYS A 72 -6.07 3.90 3.56
N SER A 73 -7.13 3.15 3.80
CA SER A 73 -7.14 1.70 3.57
C SER A 73 -7.70 1.43 2.19
N LEU A 74 -7.13 0.41 1.53
CA LEU A 74 -7.70 -0.14 0.29
C LEU A 74 -8.89 -1.05 0.58
N LEU A 75 -9.04 -1.52 1.83
CA LEU A 75 -10.09 -2.44 2.23
C LEU A 75 -11.27 -1.69 2.86
N PRO A 76 -12.52 -2.13 2.62
CA PRO A 76 -13.70 -1.45 3.15
C PRO A 76 -13.81 -1.44 4.68
N PHE A 77 -13.29 -2.46 5.37
CA PHE A 77 -13.39 -2.58 6.83
C PHE A 77 -12.04 -2.55 7.52
N THR A 78 -12.02 -2.01 8.74
CA THR A 78 -10.96 -2.23 9.72
C THR A 78 -11.54 -2.96 10.92
N LEU A 79 -11.06 -4.17 11.22
CA LEU A 79 -11.46 -4.95 12.39
C LEU A 79 -10.56 -4.59 13.57
N LEU A 80 -11.11 -3.89 14.54
CA LEU A 80 -10.45 -3.58 15.80
C LEU A 80 -10.56 -4.81 16.71
N THR A 81 -9.45 -5.52 16.92
CA THR A 81 -9.45 -6.82 17.61
C THR A 81 -8.71 -6.75 18.95
N THR A 82 -9.34 -7.23 20.02
CA THR A 82 -8.69 -7.35 21.33
C THR A 82 -8.01 -8.72 21.51
N PRO A 83 -7.09 -8.84 22.50
CA PRO A 83 -6.49 -10.14 22.83
C PRO A 83 -7.49 -11.22 23.24
N SER A 84 -8.68 -10.85 23.74
CA SER A 84 -9.75 -11.80 24.09
C SER A 84 -10.49 -12.37 22.87
N GLY A 85 -10.18 -11.92 21.65
CA GLY A 85 -10.85 -12.34 20.42
C GLY A 85 -12.16 -11.61 20.13
N LEU A 86 -12.48 -10.56 20.90
CA LEU A 86 -13.59 -9.65 20.60
C LEU A 86 -13.17 -8.67 19.53
N SER A 87 -14.07 -8.41 18.59
CA SER A 87 -13.82 -7.54 17.46
C SER A 87 -14.92 -6.51 17.26
N LEU A 88 -14.54 -5.32 16.82
CA LEU A 88 -15.43 -4.26 16.34
C LEU A 88 -15.09 -3.97 14.87
N ALA A 89 -16.08 -4.02 13.99
CA ALA A 89 -15.87 -3.70 12.59
C ALA A 89 -16.12 -2.21 12.34
N LEU A 90 -15.06 -1.48 12.00
CA LEU A 90 -15.11 -0.11 11.52
C LEU A 90 -15.32 -0.10 10.00
N TYR A 91 -16.36 0.59 9.56
CA TYR A 91 -16.73 0.76 8.16
C TYR A 91 -16.87 2.26 7.84
N PRO A 92 -15.85 2.89 7.24
CA PRO A 92 -15.95 4.24 6.72
C PRO A 92 -16.84 4.26 5.48
N PHE A 93 -17.86 5.10 5.45
CA PHE A 93 -18.72 5.28 4.28
C PHE A 93 -19.13 6.74 4.15
N GLN A 94 -18.74 7.36 3.03
CA GLN A 94 -18.86 8.80 2.82
C GLN A 94 -18.18 9.58 3.97
N ASP A 95 -18.87 10.54 4.60
CA ASP A 95 -18.34 11.36 5.70
C ASP A 95 -18.63 10.77 7.10
N TYR A 96 -19.00 9.50 7.18
CA TYR A 96 -19.41 8.83 8.40
C TYR A 96 -18.58 7.58 8.71
N PHE A 97 -18.49 7.27 9.99
CA PHE A 97 -17.90 6.03 10.48
C PHE A 97 -18.97 5.17 11.15
N PHE A 98 -19.15 3.96 10.64
CA PHE A 98 -20.05 2.97 11.21
C PHE A 98 -19.25 1.92 11.97
N LEU A 99 -19.64 1.65 13.21
CA LEU A 99 -19.06 0.59 14.02
C LEU A 99 -20.09 -0.50 14.22
N PHE A 100 -19.72 -1.74 13.92
CA PHE A 100 -20.56 -2.93 14.11
C PHE A 100 -19.92 -3.84 15.15
N GLY A 101 -20.65 -4.18 16.21
CA GLY A 101 -20.20 -5.07 17.27
C GLY A 101 -20.28 -4.47 18.68
N PRO A 102 -19.64 -5.10 19.68
CA PRO A 102 -18.62 -6.14 19.52
C PRO A 102 -19.19 -7.51 19.14
N PHE A 103 -18.37 -8.35 18.51
CA PHE A 103 -18.67 -9.76 18.23
C PHE A 103 -17.42 -10.64 18.37
N GLN A 104 -17.61 -11.94 18.60
CA GLN A 104 -16.49 -12.89 18.68
C GLN A 104 -16.02 -13.29 17.29
N LEU A 105 -14.71 -13.26 17.04
CA LEU A 105 -14.15 -13.71 15.78
C LEU A 105 -13.93 -15.24 15.79
N ALA A 106 -14.42 -15.94 14.76
CA ALA A 106 -14.02 -17.33 14.52
C ALA A 106 -12.54 -17.39 14.07
N GLN A 107 -11.81 -18.42 14.50
CA GLN A 107 -10.34 -18.53 14.37
C GLN A 107 -9.78 -18.50 12.94
N ASN A 108 -10.62 -18.56 11.89
CA ASN A 108 -10.18 -18.57 10.49
C ASN A 108 -10.14 -17.15 9.88
N LEU A 109 -9.05 -16.43 10.15
CA LEU A 109 -8.74 -15.09 9.61
C LEU A 109 -8.43 -15.09 8.10
N THR A 110 -8.12 -16.23 7.49
CA THR A 110 -7.69 -16.35 6.09
C THR A 110 -8.76 -15.93 5.07
N LYS A 111 -10.05 -15.98 5.41
CA LYS A 111 -11.16 -15.51 4.56
C LYS A 111 -11.51 -14.03 4.75
N LEU A 112 -11.00 -13.37 5.80
CA LEU A 112 -11.32 -11.97 6.11
C LEU A 112 -10.50 -10.96 5.33
N SER A 113 -9.34 -11.38 4.82
CA SER A 113 -8.33 -10.53 4.17
C SER A 113 -8.83 -9.76 2.93
N THR A 114 -9.99 -10.11 2.38
CA THR A 114 -10.53 -9.50 1.16
C THR A 114 -11.43 -8.29 1.42
N LEU A 115 -11.96 -8.15 2.64
CA LEU A 115 -12.84 -7.04 3.02
C LEU A 115 -12.31 -6.26 4.22
N ALA A 116 -11.45 -6.88 5.01
CA ALA A 116 -11.06 -6.37 6.30
C ALA A 116 -9.56 -6.49 6.53
N GLN A 117 -8.97 -5.41 7.01
CA GLN A 117 -7.67 -5.45 7.70
C GLN A 117 -7.90 -5.59 9.21
N THR A 118 -7.05 -6.34 9.90
CA THR A 118 -7.07 -6.41 11.36
C THR A 118 -6.18 -5.33 11.96
N TYR A 119 -6.66 -4.70 13.03
CA TYR A 119 -5.92 -3.70 13.79
C TYR A 119 -6.02 -4.05 15.29
N PRO A 120 -4.92 -4.39 15.97
CA PRO A 120 -4.95 -4.79 17.37
C PRO A 120 -5.23 -3.58 18.27
N ILE A 121 -6.15 -3.74 19.22
CA ILE A 121 -6.50 -2.71 20.22
C ILE A 121 -6.43 -3.27 21.64
N SER A 122 -6.29 -2.37 22.61
CA SER A 122 -6.33 -2.72 24.04
C SER A 122 -7.71 -3.25 24.45
N GLN A 123 -7.74 -4.17 25.42
CA GLN A 123 -9.00 -4.67 25.99
C GLN A 123 -9.89 -3.53 26.52
N LYS A 124 -9.26 -2.48 27.08
CA LYS A 124 -9.93 -1.28 27.63
C LYS A 124 -10.80 -0.55 26.61
N CYS A 125 -10.46 -0.63 25.32
CA CYS A 125 -11.23 -0.01 24.26
C CYS A 125 -12.61 -0.67 24.10
N LEU A 126 -12.74 -1.94 24.49
CA LEU A 126 -13.98 -2.72 24.46
C LEU A 126 -14.46 -3.12 25.85
N ASP A 127 -14.08 -2.39 26.92
CA ASP A 127 -14.60 -2.56 28.29
C ASP A 127 -16.08 -2.11 28.36
N LEU A 128 -16.90 -2.82 27.61
CA LEU A 128 -18.34 -2.73 27.66
C LEU A 128 -18.75 -3.60 28.85
N LYS A 129 -19.39 -3.00 29.85
CA LYS A 129 -20.11 -3.73 30.92
C LYS A 129 -21.28 -4.47 30.25
N MET A 130 -20.97 -5.55 29.54
CA MET A 130 -21.91 -6.40 28.83
C MET A 130 -22.13 -7.64 29.69
N GLU A 131 -23.33 -7.75 30.27
CA GLU A 131 -23.89 -9.05 30.70
C GLU A 131 -24.40 -9.86 29.49
N LEU A 132 -23.96 -9.52 28.27
CA LEU A 132 -24.38 -10.18 27.05
C LEU A 132 -23.40 -11.30 26.71
N GLU A 133 -23.91 -12.51 26.54
CA GLU A 133 -23.19 -13.56 25.84
C GLU A 133 -22.68 -13.00 24.49
N PRO A 134 -21.39 -13.14 24.18
CA PRO A 134 -20.82 -12.57 22.97
C PRO A 134 -21.56 -13.12 21.74
N TYR A 135 -22.01 -12.20 20.87
CA TYR A 135 -22.72 -12.59 19.65
C TYR A 135 -21.78 -13.43 18.78
N HIS A 136 -22.11 -14.70 18.62
CA HIS A 136 -21.29 -15.63 17.85
C HIS A 136 -21.62 -15.52 16.37
N VAL A 137 -20.79 -14.78 15.64
CA VAL A 137 -20.91 -14.70 14.18
C VAL A 137 -20.26 -15.96 13.59
N MET A 138 -21.10 -16.86 13.07
CA MET A 138 -20.64 -18.15 12.51
C MET A 138 -19.64 -17.97 11.37
N GLU A 139 -19.84 -16.96 10.50
CA GLU A 139 -18.91 -16.60 9.43
C GLU A 139 -18.80 -15.07 9.29
N THR A 140 -17.74 -14.50 9.86
CA THR A 140 -17.49 -13.04 9.83
C THR A 140 -17.41 -12.49 8.40
N SER A 141 -16.93 -13.28 7.43
CA SER A 141 -16.93 -12.87 6.02
C SER A 141 -18.34 -12.57 5.51
N HIS A 142 -19.33 -13.43 5.76
CA HIS A 142 -20.70 -13.20 5.30
C HIS A 142 -21.32 -11.96 5.93
N LEU A 143 -21.04 -11.72 7.21
CA LEU A 143 -21.48 -10.50 7.89
C LEU A 143 -20.92 -9.25 7.19
N LEU A 144 -19.61 -9.22 6.91
CA LEU A 144 -18.98 -8.06 6.26
C LEU A 144 -19.48 -7.86 4.83
N HIS A 145 -19.71 -8.93 4.07
CA HIS A 145 -20.29 -8.83 2.72
C HIS A 145 -21.72 -8.29 2.77
N LEU A 146 -22.53 -8.74 3.73
CA LEU A 146 -23.90 -8.25 3.90
C LEU A 146 -23.93 -6.78 4.29
N ILE A 147 -23.06 -6.37 5.23
CA ILE A 147 -22.93 -4.96 5.59
C ILE A 147 -22.48 -4.15 4.37
N HIS A 148 -21.42 -4.57 3.68
CA HIS A 148 -20.94 -3.86 2.50
C HIS A 148 -22.03 -3.72 1.44
N TYR A 149 -22.71 -4.81 1.09
CA TYR A 149 -23.81 -4.84 0.14
C TYR A 149 -24.95 -3.91 0.55
N PHE A 150 -25.28 -3.84 1.85
CA PHE A 150 -26.30 -2.93 2.35
C PHE A 150 -25.99 -1.45 2.06
N PHE A 151 -24.72 -1.05 2.07
CA PHE A 151 -24.31 0.33 1.77
C PHE A 151 -24.04 0.60 0.29
N THR A 152 -23.52 -0.39 -0.45
CA THR A 152 -23.06 -0.19 -1.83
C THR A 152 -24.01 -0.74 -2.90
N ASP A 153 -24.90 -1.67 -2.55
CA ASP A 153 -25.67 -2.52 -3.48
C ASP A 153 -24.75 -3.35 -4.41
N GLU A 154 -23.47 -3.52 -4.02
CA GLU A 154 -22.48 -4.28 -4.77
C GLU A 154 -22.09 -5.54 -4.01
N VAL A 155 -22.22 -6.70 -4.68
CA VAL A 155 -21.70 -7.97 -4.16
C VAL A 155 -20.19 -7.96 -4.36
N HIS A 156 -19.44 -7.80 -3.27
CA HIS A 156 -17.97 -7.82 -3.32
C HIS A 156 -17.50 -9.15 -3.93
N SER A 157 -16.90 -9.10 -5.13
CA SER A 157 -16.36 -10.26 -5.83
C SER A 157 -14.91 -10.01 -6.19
N LEU A 158 -14.03 -10.95 -5.84
CA LEU A 158 -12.57 -10.91 -6.02
C LEU A 158 -12.11 -10.52 -7.45
N LYS A 159 -12.92 -10.79 -8.48
CA LYS A 159 -12.56 -10.51 -9.87
C LYS A 159 -12.73 -9.04 -10.25
N THR A 160 -13.62 -8.31 -9.59
CA THR A 160 -13.95 -6.92 -9.93
C THR A 160 -12.91 -5.95 -9.34
N GLU A 161 -12.37 -6.26 -8.16
CA GLU A 161 -11.43 -5.40 -7.42
C GLU A 161 -10.02 -5.40 -8.03
N GLN A 162 -9.49 -6.56 -8.46
CA GLN A 162 -8.20 -6.59 -9.18
C GLN A 162 -8.24 -5.76 -10.46
N ALA A 163 -9.35 -5.83 -11.20
CA ALA A 163 -9.57 -5.03 -12.39
C ALA A 163 -9.71 -3.54 -12.08
N GLN A 164 -10.41 -3.17 -11.01
CA GLN A 164 -10.56 -1.77 -10.57
C GLN A 164 -9.24 -1.18 -10.07
N ILE A 165 -8.50 -1.87 -9.20
CA ILE A 165 -7.17 -1.44 -8.70
C ILE A 165 -6.20 -1.30 -9.88
N THR A 166 -6.20 -2.28 -10.79
CA THR A 166 -5.35 -2.23 -11.99
C THR A 166 -5.72 -1.05 -12.88
N ASN A 167 -7.01 -0.80 -13.11
CA ASN A 167 -7.46 0.35 -13.89
C ASN A 167 -7.13 1.69 -13.22
N GLN A 168 -7.25 1.80 -11.89
CA GLN A 168 -6.88 2.98 -11.12
C GLN A 168 -5.38 3.28 -11.27
N ILE A 169 -4.53 2.26 -11.06
CA ILE A 169 -3.08 2.38 -11.22
C ILE A 169 -2.73 2.78 -12.66
N LEU A 170 -3.35 2.16 -13.66
CA LEU A 170 -3.11 2.47 -15.07
C LEU A 170 -3.51 3.92 -15.42
N LEU A 171 -4.64 4.41 -14.89
CA LEU A 171 -5.08 5.78 -15.10
C LEU A 171 -4.11 6.78 -14.45
N ASP A 172 -3.67 6.51 -13.21
CA ASP A 172 -2.72 7.34 -12.50
C ASP A 172 -1.37 7.39 -13.23
N ILE A 173 -0.85 6.25 -13.69
CA ILE A 173 0.38 6.19 -14.50
C ILE A 173 0.22 6.97 -15.80
N ARG A 174 -0.89 6.78 -16.53
CA ARG A 174 -1.14 7.51 -17.79
C ARG A 174 -1.22 9.02 -17.58
N LYS A 175 -1.88 9.45 -16.51
CA LYS A 175 -1.97 10.86 -16.14
C LYS A 175 -0.58 11.42 -15.84
N GLY A 176 0.20 10.76 -14.99
CA GLY A 176 1.57 11.18 -14.67
C GLY A 176 2.47 11.24 -15.91
N LEU A 177 2.41 10.24 -16.79
CA LEU A 177 3.14 10.25 -18.06
C LEU A 177 2.71 11.41 -18.96
N SER A 178 1.40 11.67 -19.09
CA SER A 178 0.90 12.79 -19.90
C SER A 178 1.30 14.15 -19.34
N GLU A 179 1.32 14.32 -18.02
CA GLU A 179 1.74 15.56 -17.35
C GLU A 179 3.24 15.80 -17.52
N ASN A 180 4.06 14.73 -17.44
CA ASN A 180 5.51 14.82 -17.66
C ASN A 180 5.85 15.10 -19.13
N LEU A 181 5.10 14.55 -20.10
CA LEU A 181 5.28 14.83 -21.53
C LEU A 181 4.91 16.28 -21.92
N LEU A 182 4.08 16.95 -21.12
CA LEU A 182 3.66 18.34 -21.34
C LEU A 182 4.58 19.37 -20.68
N GLN A 183 5.43 18.95 -19.72
CA GLN A 183 6.54 19.79 -19.28
C GLN A 183 7.55 19.89 -20.42
N GLU A 184 8.07 21.09 -20.69
CA GLU A 184 9.14 21.30 -21.68
C GLU A 184 10.33 20.40 -21.31
N TYR A 185 10.41 19.25 -21.96
CA TYR A 185 11.52 18.32 -21.89
C TYR A 185 12.77 19.08 -22.35
N HIS A 186 13.69 19.40 -21.45
CA HIS A 186 15.03 19.83 -21.82
C HIS A 186 15.82 18.60 -22.30
N VAL A 187 15.50 18.14 -23.51
CA VAL A 187 16.08 16.97 -24.19
C VAL A 187 17.62 16.96 -24.10
N GLU A 188 18.23 18.14 -24.15
CA GLU A 188 19.70 18.30 -24.15
C GLU A 188 20.41 17.94 -22.83
N GLU A 189 19.74 17.97 -21.67
CA GLU A 189 20.35 17.60 -20.38
C GLU A 189 20.23 16.10 -20.08
N GLU A 190 19.15 15.46 -20.52
CA GLU A 190 18.94 14.01 -20.36
C GLU A 190 19.79 13.20 -21.35
N ASP A 191 19.92 13.65 -22.61
CA ASP A 191 20.76 12.98 -23.62
C ASP A 191 22.22 12.86 -23.15
N LYS A 192 22.76 13.90 -22.51
CA LYS A 192 24.11 13.87 -21.92
C LYS A 192 24.24 12.84 -20.80
N GLY A 193 23.17 12.57 -20.06
CA GLY A 193 23.15 11.56 -19.01
C GLY A 193 23.12 10.14 -19.54
N PHE A 194 22.38 9.91 -20.62
CA PHE A 194 22.37 8.61 -21.30
C PHE A 194 23.71 8.29 -21.95
N ASP A 195 24.33 9.27 -22.62
CA ASP A 195 25.65 9.11 -23.23
C ASP A 195 26.72 8.78 -22.17
N PHE A 196 26.70 9.49 -21.03
CA PHE A 196 27.61 9.21 -19.92
C PHE A 196 27.44 7.79 -19.36
N GLU A 197 26.20 7.38 -19.09
CA GLU A 197 25.92 6.04 -18.55
C GLU A 197 26.37 4.96 -19.53
N PHE A 198 26.10 5.16 -20.82
CA PHE A 198 26.51 4.23 -21.88
C PHE A 198 28.03 4.09 -21.95
N GLU A 199 28.78 5.20 -21.96
CA GLU A 199 30.24 5.16 -22.00
C GLU A 199 30.86 4.53 -20.76
N LEU A 200 30.27 4.77 -19.58
CA LEU A 200 30.66 4.11 -18.34
C LEU A 200 30.49 2.60 -18.46
N LEU A 201 29.30 2.12 -18.85
CA LEU A 201 29.01 0.69 -18.99
C LEU A 201 29.92 0.01 -20.02
N GLU A 202 30.20 0.65 -21.14
CA GLU A 202 31.15 0.13 -22.14
C GLU A 202 32.59 0.04 -21.60
N SER A 203 32.99 0.97 -20.73
CA SER A 203 34.31 0.93 -20.08
C SER A 203 34.40 -0.19 -19.04
N ILE A 204 33.31 -0.42 -18.30
CA ILE A 204 33.17 -1.54 -17.36
C ILE A 204 33.22 -2.88 -18.09
N LYS A 205 32.50 -2.99 -19.22
CA LYS A 205 32.46 -4.19 -20.06
C LYS A 205 33.84 -4.59 -20.58
N LYS A 206 34.68 -3.61 -20.90
CA LYS A 206 36.08 -3.83 -21.31
C LYS A 206 37.00 -4.19 -20.13
N GLY A 207 36.54 -3.99 -18.89
CA GLY A 207 37.37 -4.14 -17.69
C GLY A 207 38.39 -3.01 -17.54
N ASP A 208 38.17 -1.86 -18.17
CA ASP A 208 39.11 -0.73 -18.15
C ASP A 208 38.96 0.09 -16.86
N LEU A 209 39.64 -0.36 -15.82
CA LEU A 209 39.57 0.27 -14.50
C LEU A 209 40.10 1.71 -14.49
N GLN A 210 41.05 2.06 -15.36
CA GLN A 210 41.59 3.42 -15.43
C GLN A 210 40.55 4.38 -15.98
N LYS A 211 39.90 3.99 -17.09
CA LYS A 211 38.84 4.80 -17.69
C LYS A 211 37.63 4.92 -16.77
N VAL A 212 37.25 3.84 -16.08
CA VAL A 212 36.17 3.86 -15.07
C VAL A 212 36.49 4.82 -13.92
N ARG A 213 37.73 4.83 -13.40
CA ARG A 213 38.14 5.78 -12.36
C ARG A 213 38.08 7.24 -12.83
N LEU A 214 38.41 7.51 -14.09
CA LEU A 214 38.26 8.84 -14.67
C LEU A 214 36.79 9.28 -14.70
N PHE A 215 35.87 8.40 -15.11
CA PHE A 215 34.43 8.69 -15.07
C PHE A 215 33.92 8.97 -13.65
N LEU A 216 34.38 8.17 -12.67
CA LEU A 216 34.01 8.35 -11.27
C LEU A 216 34.56 9.64 -10.64
N SER A 217 35.69 10.16 -11.17
CA SER A 217 36.30 11.41 -10.71
C SER A 217 35.67 12.67 -11.31
N GLN A 218 34.84 12.53 -12.35
CA GLN A 218 34.13 13.63 -12.97
C GLN A 218 32.82 13.88 -12.22
N ASP A 219 32.60 15.10 -11.71
CA ASP A 219 31.33 15.57 -11.14
C ASP A 219 30.23 15.75 -12.22
N LEU A 220 30.09 14.77 -13.12
CA LEU A 220 29.19 14.84 -14.29
C LEU A 220 27.94 13.97 -14.14
N THR A 221 27.65 13.52 -12.92
CA THR A 221 26.38 12.90 -12.57
C THR A 221 25.22 13.81 -13.01
N PRO A 222 24.34 13.38 -13.95
CA PRO A 222 23.36 14.25 -14.58
C PRO A 222 22.42 14.86 -13.54
N SER A 223 22.35 16.19 -13.50
CA SER A 223 21.55 16.99 -12.56
C SER A 223 20.08 16.54 -12.43
N SER A 224 19.54 15.87 -13.45
CA SER A 224 18.16 15.39 -13.50
C SER A 224 17.85 14.26 -12.51
N TYR A 225 18.83 13.47 -12.06
CA TYR A 225 18.61 12.30 -11.16
C TYR A 225 18.81 12.60 -9.66
N HIS A 226 19.35 13.77 -9.29
CA HIS A 226 19.91 14.02 -7.95
C HIS A 226 19.07 14.93 -7.07
N LYS A 227 17.79 14.60 -6.85
CA LYS A 227 16.90 15.47 -6.06
C LYS A 227 16.77 15.08 -4.58
N ASN A 228 17.04 13.82 -4.20
CA ASN A 228 17.01 13.37 -2.80
C ASN A 228 17.65 11.98 -2.60
N LEU A 229 17.84 11.58 -1.33
CA LEU A 229 18.38 10.25 -0.97
C LEU A 229 17.63 9.09 -1.65
N ARG A 230 16.30 9.21 -1.82
CA ARG A 230 15.50 8.16 -2.45
C ARG A 230 15.84 8.01 -3.94
N SER A 231 16.02 9.11 -4.66
CA SER A 231 16.42 9.05 -6.07
C SER A 231 17.81 8.43 -6.24
N GLU A 232 18.76 8.73 -5.35
CA GLU A 232 20.08 8.09 -5.36
C GLU A 232 20.03 6.58 -5.15
N LYS A 233 19.22 6.12 -4.19
CA LYS A 233 19.03 4.69 -3.93
C LYS A 233 18.42 4.00 -5.14
N ASN A 234 17.37 4.57 -5.70
CA ASN A 234 16.70 4.01 -6.88
C ASN A 234 17.66 3.87 -8.07
N TYR A 235 18.42 4.92 -8.38
CA TYR A 235 19.39 4.87 -9.46
C TYR A 235 20.49 3.82 -9.19
N SER A 236 21.00 3.76 -7.96
CA SER A 236 22.05 2.79 -7.59
C SER A 236 21.56 1.35 -7.72
N ILE A 237 20.32 1.05 -7.31
CA ILE A 237 19.70 -0.28 -7.47
C ILE A 237 19.61 -0.67 -8.95
N ILE A 238 19.14 0.24 -9.81
CA ILE A 238 19.08 0.01 -11.27
C ILE A 238 20.48 -0.27 -11.81
N LEU A 239 21.48 0.50 -11.38
CA LEU A 239 22.86 0.30 -11.82
C LEU A 239 23.43 -1.04 -11.34
N PHE A 240 23.16 -1.48 -10.11
CA PHE A 240 23.61 -2.79 -9.62
C PHE A 240 23.05 -3.94 -10.46
N GLU A 241 21.77 -3.87 -10.86
CA GLU A 241 21.18 -4.84 -11.77
C GLU A 241 21.92 -4.82 -13.13
N LYS A 242 22.12 -3.63 -13.73
CA LYS A 242 22.87 -3.50 -14.99
C LYS A 242 24.28 -4.07 -14.91
N LEU A 243 25.01 -3.80 -13.82
CA LEU A 243 26.37 -4.33 -13.61
C LEU A 243 26.36 -5.86 -13.49
N SER A 244 25.38 -6.42 -12.78
CA SER A 244 25.25 -7.87 -12.62
C SER A 244 24.96 -8.57 -13.95
N GLN A 245 24.05 -8.02 -14.76
CA GLN A 245 23.74 -8.54 -16.08
C GLN A 245 24.94 -8.41 -17.01
N LEU A 246 25.62 -7.27 -16.99
CA LEU A 246 26.83 -7.06 -17.77
C LEU A 246 27.89 -8.11 -17.43
N ALA A 247 28.14 -8.34 -16.14
CA ALA A 247 29.09 -9.35 -15.67
C ALA A 247 28.73 -10.76 -16.18
N ILE A 248 27.45 -11.16 -16.07
CA ILE A 248 26.95 -12.45 -16.58
C ILE A 248 27.20 -12.56 -18.08
N THR A 249 26.84 -11.52 -18.86
CA THR A 249 27.04 -11.54 -20.32
C THR A 249 28.50 -11.60 -20.75
N THR A 250 29.43 -11.15 -19.90
CA THR A 250 30.88 -11.26 -20.11
C THR A 250 31.49 -12.56 -19.59
N GLY A 251 30.68 -13.49 -19.05
CA GLY A 251 31.13 -14.81 -18.63
C GLY A 251 31.47 -14.95 -17.14
N VAL A 252 31.21 -13.93 -16.32
CA VAL A 252 31.29 -14.05 -14.85
C VAL A 252 30.21 -15.00 -14.36
N ASP A 253 30.52 -15.80 -13.34
CA ASP A 253 29.57 -16.72 -12.72
C ASP A 253 28.28 -16.01 -12.27
N SER A 254 27.14 -16.58 -12.67
CA SER A 254 25.83 -15.98 -12.43
C SER A 254 25.45 -15.94 -10.95
N HIS A 255 25.83 -16.96 -10.17
CA HIS A 255 25.56 -16.96 -8.73
C HIS A 255 26.34 -15.86 -8.02
N TYR A 256 27.62 -15.71 -8.35
CA TYR A 256 28.45 -14.62 -7.85
C TYR A 256 27.89 -13.24 -8.23
N ALA A 257 27.49 -13.06 -9.49
CA ALA A 257 26.96 -11.78 -9.98
C ALA A 257 25.65 -11.40 -9.27
N HIS A 258 24.69 -12.34 -9.16
CA HIS A 258 23.44 -12.11 -8.45
C HIS A 258 23.64 -11.88 -6.96
N HIS A 259 24.48 -12.69 -6.31
CA HIS A 259 24.75 -12.52 -4.87
C HIS A 259 25.42 -11.18 -4.57
N SER A 260 26.36 -10.75 -5.42
CA SER A 260 27.00 -9.44 -5.29
C SER A 260 25.99 -8.31 -5.49
N ARG A 261 25.10 -8.42 -6.48
CA ARG A 261 24.01 -7.45 -6.69
C ARG A 261 23.12 -7.34 -5.45
N ASP A 262 22.62 -8.46 -4.94
CA ASP A 262 21.69 -8.49 -3.81
C ASP A 262 22.35 -7.89 -2.55
N TYR A 263 23.63 -8.22 -2.30
CA TYR A 263 24.41 -7.61 -1.23
C TYR A 263 24.49 -6.08 -1.36
N TYR A 264 24.73 -5.56 -2.56
CA TYR A 264 24.78 -4.11 -2.79
C TYR A 264 23.40 -3.44 -2.67
N ILE A 265 22.32 -4.12 -3.09
CA ILE A 265 20.95 -3.64 -2.89
C ILE A 265 20.64 -3.53 -1.39
N ASP A 266 20.87 -4.59 -0.61
CA ASP A 266 20.62 -4.60 0.83
C ASP A 266 21.39 -3.47 1.56
N LYS A 267 22.66 -3.28 1.19
CA LYS A 267 23.48 -2.19 1.75
C LYS A 267 22.97 -0.81 1.34
N CYS A 268 22.50 -0.65 0.11
CA CYS A 268 21.97 0.61 -0.40
C CYS A 268 20.67 1.00 0.30
N GLU A 269 19.79 0.03 0.55
CA GLU A 269 18.56 0.24 1.30
C GLU A 269 18.86 0.70 2.74
N ALA A 270 19.91 0.16 3.37
CA ALA A 270 20.33 0.53 4.72
C ALA A 270 20.97 1.93 4.84
N CYS A 271 21.52 2.50 3.76
CA CYS A 271 22.18 3.82 3.78
C CYS A 271 21.24 4.93 4.27
N GLN A 272 21.76 5.84 5.10
CA GLN A 272 20.99 6.98 5.65
C GLN A 272 21.37 8.31 5.01
N LYS A 273 22.49 8.35 4.26
CA LYS A 273 23.01 9.56 3.62
C LYS A 273 23.33 9.34 2.15
N THR A 274 23.18 10.40 1.36
CA THR A 274 23.52 10.39 -0.07
C THR A 274 24.98 10.02 -0.31
N SER A 275 25.91 10.51 0.52
CA SER A 275 27.33 10.19 0.42
C SER A 275 27.61 8.69 0.61
N GLU A 276 26.88 8.01 1.50
CA GLU A 276 27.01 6.56 1.72
C GLU A 276 26.57 5.79 0.49
N VAL A 277 25.46 6.19 -0.14
CA VAL A 277 24.95 5.58 -1.37
C VAL A 277 25.92 5.77 -2.54
N LEU A 278 26.52 6.97 -2.67
CA LEU A 278 27.50 7.27 -3.71
C LEU A 278 28.77 6.41 -3.57
N LEU A 279 29.33 6.33 -2.36
CA LEU A 279 30.50 5.49 -2.07
C LEU A 279 30.23 4.00 -2.32
N LEU A 280 29.05 3.53 -1.91
CA LEU A 280 28.64 2.15 -2.15
C LEU A 280 28.54 1.86 -3.65
N ARG A 281 27.93 2.76 -4.42
CA ARG A 281 27.82 2.66 -5.87
C ARG A 281 29.17 2.62 -6.56
N GLU A 282 30.07 3.52 -6.21
CA GLU A 282 31.44 3.53 -6.72
C GLU A 282 32.15 2.19 -6.46
N SER A 283 32.01 1.66 -5.24
CA SER A 283 32.63 0.38 -4.88
C SER A 283 32.09 -0.80 -5.72
N ALA A 284 30.79 -0.81 -6.03
CA ALA A 284 30.19 -1.83 -6.87
C ALA A 284 30.69 -1.75 -8.32
N ILE A 285 30.74 -0.53 -8.87
CA ILE A 285 31.28 -0.27 -10.21
C ILE A 285 32.71 -0.81 -10.32
N ILE A 286 33.56 -0.50 -9.34
CA ILE A 286 34.94 -0.98 -9.28
C ILE A 286 35.00 -2.50 -9.19
N LEU A 287 34.23 -3.12 -8.29
CA LEU A 287 34.22 -4.58 -8.09
C LEU A 287 33.85 -5.30 -9.39
N PHE A 288 32.75 -4.91 -10.02
CA PHE A 288 32.28 -5.55 -11.25
C PHE A 288 33.25 -5.31 -12.41
N THR A 289 33.82 -4.11 -12.54
CA THR A 289 34.86 -3.83 -13.55
C THR A 289 36.07 -4.76 -13.39
N GLN A 290 36.55 -4.93 -12.15
CA GLN A 290 37.68 -5.82 -11.87
C GLN A 290 37.36 -7.27 -12.20
N LYS A 291 36.16 -7.73 -11.85
CA LYS A 291 35.73 -9.10 -12.11
C LYS A 291 35.58 -9.39 -13.60
N ILE A 292 34.98 -8.47 -14.35
CA ILE A 292 34.88 -8.56 -15.80
C ILE A 292 36.27 -8.53 -16.44
N GLY A 293 37.14 -7.60 -16.02
CA GLY A 293 38.50 -7.50 -16.51
C GLY A 293 39.33 -8.77 -16.30
N GLN A 294 39.14 -9.47 -15.17
CA GLN A 294 39.79 -10.77 -14.92
C GLN A 294 39.38 -11.82 -15.96
N PHE A 295 38.11 -11.89 -16.34
CA PHE A 295 37.63 -12.82 -17.36
C PHE A 295 38.11 -12.43 -18.77
N ASN A 296 38.07 -11.14 -19.11
CA ASN A 296 38.54 -10.64 -20.41
C ASN A 296 40.05 -10.87 -20.64
N SER A 297 40.83 -11.01 -19.56
CA SER A 297 42.29 -11.21 -19.62
C SER A 297 42.71 -12.67 -19.80
N ILE A 298 41.77 -13.62 -19.76
CA ILE A 298 42.06 -15.04 -19.96
C ILE A 298 42.02 -15.31 -21.48
N PRO A 299 43.15 -15.63 -22.13
CA PRO A 299 43.11 -16.00 -23.54
C PRO A 299 42.32 -17.31 -23.71
N ILE A 300 41.41 -17.32 -24.69
CA ILE A 300 40.65 -18.50 -25.14
C ILE A 300 41.61 -19.52 -25.76
#